data_AF-A0A974H7E6-F1
#
_entry.id   AF-A0A974H7E6-F1
#
_cell.length_a   1.000
_cell.length_b   1.000
_cell.length_c   1.000
_cell.angle_alpha   90.00
_cell.angle_beta   90.00
_cell.angle_gamma   90.00
#
_symmetry.space_group_name_H-M   'P 1'
#
loop_
_entity.id
_entity.type
_entity.pdbx_description
1 polymer ?
#
loop_
_entity_poly.entity_id
_entity_poly.type
_entity_poly.pdbx_seq_one_letter_code
_entity_poly.pdbx_strand_id
1 'polypeptide(L)'
;LIRITCKHRCSSERYFTLQYYKVKQIVKKYLPVLNGDAKLREVLEQGCKFVTRKAKTVGNILSPSEVNRNVGITSWLSTTGTFKCGATRCITCEFMFKSNEFISGNTKRMFKIKDFINCNSILTCTKCNIQYVGCTSRKLKCRMREHINQIVSRSPSTVVSRHLGIVCNDGDCSRLRIQGIEKITPIARGGDLIQRLLYREAYWIFTLETRQPLGLNLCFDISCHT
;
A
#
# COMPACT_ATOMS: atom_id res chain seq x y z
N LEU A 1 30.87 -0.48 -2.06
CA LEU A 1 30.76 -0.70 -0.59
C LEU A 1 29.94 -1.95 -0.36
N ILE A 2 30.56 -2.99 0.23
CA ILE A 2 29.89 -4.27 0.52
C ILE A 2 28.78 -4.04 1.52
N ARG A 3 27.66 -4.73 1.32
CA ARG A 3 26.56 -4.75 2.27
C ARG A 3 26.64 -5.98 3.16
N ILE A 4 26.75 -5.76 4.46
CA ILE A 4 26.53 -6.77 5.50
C ILE A 4 25.07 -6.61 5.91
N THR A 5 24.24 -7.63 5.70
CA THR A 5 22.81 -7.57 6.04
C THR A 5 22.51 -8.53 7.18
N CYS A 6 21.92 -8.01 8.26
CA CYS A 6 21.09 -8.78 9.16
C CYS A 6 19.60 -8.58 8.80
N LYS A 7 18.74 -9.48 9.27
CA LYS A 7 17.45 -9.94 8.68
C LYS A 7 16.37 -8.86 8.37
N HIS A 8 16.60 -7.58 8.63
CA HIS A 8 15.63 -6.52 8.36
C HIS A 8 16.03 -5.60 7.19
N ARG A 9 15.10 -5.51 6.26
CA ARG A 9 15.10 -4.86 4.94
C ARG A 9 15.60 -3.41 5.00
N CYS A 10 16.45 -3.02 4.05
CA CYS A 10 16.64 -1.60 3.69
C CYS A 10 17.15 -1.49 2.24
N SER A 11 16.40 -0.94 1.31
CA SER A 11 16.85 -0.81 -0.09
C SER A 11 17.78 0.39 -0.26
N SER A 12 19.07 0.16 -0.53
CA SER A 12 19.91 1.11 -1.27
C SER A 12 20.93 0.35 -2.13
N GLU A 13 21.04 0.78 -3.38
CA GLU A 13 21.68 0.08 -4.50
C GLU A 13 23.18 0.40 -4.57
N ARG A 14 24.08 -0.60 -4.47
CA ARG A 14 25.48 -0.45 -4.93
C ARG A 14 26.04 -1.77 -5.48
N TYR A 15 26.74 -1.64 -6.61
CA TYR A 15 27.16 -2.70 -7.55
C TYR A 15 28.49 -3.37 -7.17
N PHE A 16 28.76 -4.53 -7.79
CA PHE A 16 30.00 -5.30 -7.71
C PHE A 16 31.23 -4.40 -7.82
N THR A 17 32.09 -4.41 -6.81
CA THR A 17 33.38 -3.71 -6.83
C THR A 17 34.46 -4.78 -6.66
N LEU A 18 35.60 -4.69 -7.37
CA LEU A 18 36.79 -5.54 -7.17
C LEU A 18 37.22 -5.64 -5.69
N GLN A 19 36.80 -4.65 -4.88
CA GLN A 19 36.96 -4.57 -3.44
C GLN A 19 36.13 -5.62 -2.65
N TYR A 20 35.26 -6.42 -3.30
CA TYR A 20 34.42 -7.41 -2.63
C TYR A 20 35.24 -8.43 -1.83
N TYR A 21 36.27 -8.99 -2.47
CA TYR A 21 37.10 -10.00 -1.82
C TYR A 21 37.92 -9.40 -0.67
N LYS A 22 38.43 -8.19 -0.84
CA LYS A 22 39.19 -7.45 0.18
C LYS A 22 38.34 -7.14 1.41
N VAL A 23 37.15 -6.57 1.23
CA VAL A 23 36.28 -6.24 2.38
C VAL A 23 35.69 -7.50 3.02
N LYS A 24 35.40 -8.57 2.26
CA LYS A 24 35.02 -9.87 2.84
C LYS A 24 36.13 -10.44 3.74
N GLN A 25 37.39 -10.37 3.30
CA GLN A 25 38.54 -10.81 4.11
C GLN A 25 38.71 -9.97 5.38
N ILE A 26 38.60 -8.64 5.28
CA ILE A 26 38.69 -7.73 6.43
C ILE A 26 37.60 -8.04 7.45
N VAL A 27 36.34 -8.15 7.02
CA VAL A 27 35.20 -8.41 7.92
C VAL A 27 35.35 -9.77 8.60
N LYS A 28 35.81 -10.80 7.89
CA LYS A 28 36.09 -12.11 8.51
C LYS A 28 37.21 -12.04 9.54
N LYS A 29 38.30 -11.31 9.24
CA LYS A 29 39.46 -11.17 10.13
C LYS A 29 39.09 -10.50 11.46
N TYR A 30 38.26 -9.47 11.41
CA TYR A 30 37.87 -8.70 12.61
C TYR A 30 36.51 -9.12 13.21
N LEU A 31 35.91 -10.21 12.71
CA LEU A 31 34.65 -10.74 13.25
C LEU A 31 34.71 -11.08 14.75
N PRO A 32 35.81 -11.66 15.28
CA PRO A 32 35.92 -11.93 16.72
C PRO A 32 35.89 -10.65 17.57
N VAL A 33 36.45 -9.55 17.05
CA VAL A 33 36.43 -8.24 17.72
C VAL A 33 35.01 -7.68 17.76
N LEU A 34 34.26 -7.83 16.64
CA LEU A 34 32.86 -7.40 16.55
C LEU A 34 31.94 -8.20 17.49
N ASN A 35 32.27 -9.46 17.79
CA ASN A 35 31.53 -10.28 18.75
C ASN A 35 31.77 -9.89 20.22
N GLY A 36 32.76 -9.02 20.50
CA GLY A 36 32.98 -8.48 21.84
C GLY A 36 31.94 -7.44 22.26
N ASP A 37 31.23 -6.84 21.30
CA ASP A 37 30.14 -5.89 21.56
C ASP A 37 28.81 -6.64 21.71
N ALA A 38 28.09 -6.39 22.80
CA ALA A 38 26.85 -7.10 23.15
C ALA A 38 25.73 -6.92 22.09
N LYS A 39 25.63 -5.74 21.46
CA LYS A 39 24.61 -5.48 20.42
C LYS A 39 24.99 -6.13 19.09
N LEU A 40 26.26 -6.09 18.73
CA LEU A 40 26.73 -6.69 17.48
C LEU A 40 26.75 -8.22 17.56
N ARG A 41 27.01 -8.79 18.73
CA ARG A 41 26.97 -10.24 18.95
C ARG A 41 25.59 -10.82 18.68
N GLU A 42 24.53 -10.21 19.21
CA GLU A 42 23.13 -10.62 18.97
C GLU A 42 22.79 -10.62 17.46
N VAL A 43 23.28 -9.61 16.74
CA VAL A 43 23.00 -9.43 15.31
C VAL A 43 23.84 -10.38 14.43
N LEU A 44 25.03 -10.76 14.86
CA LEU A 44 26.00 -11.55 14.09
C LEU A 44 26.17 -13.00 14.57
N GLU A 45 25.41 -13.43 15.57
CA GLU A 45 25.45 -14.78 16.16
C GLU A 45 25.27 -15.89 15.11
N GLN A 46 24.44 -15.68 14.10
CA GLN A 46 24.22 -16.61 12.99
C GLN A 46 25.27 -16.51 11.86
N GLY A 47 26.32 -15.71 12.08
CA GLY A 47 27.38 -15.42 11.13
C GLY A 47 27.05 -14.30 10.13
N CYS A 48 28.09 -13.75 9.52
CA CYS A 48 27.97 -12.71 8.50
C CYS A 48 27.77 -13.33 7.10
N LYS A 49 26.57 -13.16 6.52
CA LYS A 49 26.29 -13.54 5.13
C LYS A 49 26.72 -12.43 4.17
N PHE A 50 27.52 -12.80 3.18
CA PHE A 50 27.97 -11.88 2.12
C PHE A 50 27.18 -12.16 0.85
N VAL A 51 26.44 -11.15 0.37
CA VAL A 51 25.69 -11.24 -0.88
C VAL A 51 26.34 -10.30 -1.90
N THR A 52 26.63 -10.83 -3.09
CA THR A 52 27.05 -10.00 -4.23
C THR A 52 25.87 -9.77 -5.17
N ARG A 53 25.88 -8.64 -5.87
CA ARG A 53 25.04 -8.42 -7.04
C ARG A 53 25.95 -8.08 -8.21
N LYS A 54 25.73 -8.74 -9.36
CA LYS A 54 26.44 -8.46 -10.61
C LYS A 54 26.30 -6.97 -10.94
N ALA A 55 27.40 -6.32 -11.32
CA ALA A 55 27.34 -4.94 -11.79
C ALA A 55 26.50 -4.88 -13.07
N LYS A 56 25.78 -3.78 -13.27
CA LYS A 56 25.11 -3.53 -14.55
C LYS A 56 26.20 -3.42 -15.62
N THR A 57 26.15 -4.27 -16.64
CA THR A 57 27.02 -4.15 -17.81
C THR A 57 26.50 -3.03 -18.71
N VAL A 58 27.34 -2.52 -19.62
CA VAL A 58 26.91 -1.57 -20.65
C VAL A 58 25.72 -2.14 -21.43
N GLY A 59 25.73 -3.43 -21.79
CA GLY A 59 24.57 -4.11 -22.38
C GLY A 59 23.31 -4.06 -21.50
N ASN A 60 23.41 -4.30 -20.19
CA ASN A 60 22.25 -4.16 -19.29
C ASN A 60 21.74 -2.72 -19.17
N ILE A 61 22.58 -1.72 -19.45
CA ILE A 61 22.23 -0.30 -19.42
C ILE A 61 21.58 0.10 -20.76
N LEU A 62 22.14 -0.36 -21.88
CA LEU A 62 21.70 0.00 -23.24
C LEU A 62 20.52 -0.84 -23.74
N SER A 63 20.42 -2.09 -23.32
CA SER A 63 19.33 -3.01 -23.65
C SER A 63 18.73 -3.58 -22.36
N PRO A 64 18.06 -2.75 -21.54
CA PRO A 64 17.42 -3.26 -20.35
C PRO A 64 16.32 -4.24 -20.75
N SER A 65 16.21 -5.37 -20.05
CA SER A 65 15.17 -6.39 -20.31
C SER A 65 13.75 -5.85 -20.11
N GLU A 66 13.62 -4.68 -19.47
CA GLU A 66 12.39 -3.91 -19.37
C GLU A 66 12.69 -2.52 -19.89
N VAL A 67 11.85 -2.03 -20.82
CA VAL A 67 11.89 -0.64 -21.24
C VAL A 67 11.58 0.21 -20.02
N ASN A 68 12.59 0.89 -19.49
CA ASN A 68 12.41 1.88 -18.44
C ASN A 68 11.65 3.04 -19.10
N ARG A 69 10.31 3.03 -19.02
CA ARG A 69 9.53 4.21 -19.41
C ARG A 69 10.01 5.30 -18.48
N ASN A 70 10.83 6.21 -19.00
CA ASN A 70 11.24 7.41 -18.27
C ASN A 70 9.98 7.99 -17.64
N VAL A 71 9.90 7.94 -16.30
CA VAL A 71 8.81 8.52 -15.50
C VAL A 71 9.06 10.02 -15.43
N GLY A 72 9.11 10.64 -16.61
CA GLY A 72 9.39 12.05 -16.83
C GLY A 72 8.51 12.59 -17.95
N ILE A 73 7.33 12.00 -18.17
CA ILE A 73 6.29 12.63 -18.96
C ILE A 73 5.40 13.38 -17.98
N THR A 74 5.70 14.66 -17.77
CA THR A 74 4.75 15.65 -17.25
C THR A 74 3.69 15.92 -18.33
N SER A 75 2.85 14.93 -18.63
CA SER A 75 1.61 15.18 -19.37
C SER A 75 0.48 15.48 -18.37
N TRP A 76 -0.71 15.78 -18.90
CA TRP A 76 -1.97 15.82 -18.15
C TRP A 76 -2.21 14.60 -17.22
N LEU A 77 -1.47 13.48 -17.41
CA LEU A 77 -1.46 12.30 -16.53
C LEU A 77 -0.66 12.46 -15.21
N SER A 78 0.01 13.59 -14.97
CA SER A 78 0.65 13.89 -13.67
C SER A 78 -0.37 14.24 -12.57
N THR A 79 -1.65 14.23 -12.89
CA THR A 79 -2.73 14.51 -11.95
C THR A 79 -2.84 13.39 -10.91
N THR A 80 -2.49 13.71 -9.67
CA THR A 80 -2.60 12.80 -8.52
C THR A 80 -3.85 13.12 -7.71
N GLY A 81 -4.48 12.12 -7.11
CA GLY A 81 -5.64 12.31 -6.25
C GLY A 81 -6.84 11.42 -6.58
N THR A 82 -7.92 11.68 -5.87
CA THR A 82 -9.23 11.07 -6.08
C THR A 82 -10.08 11.96 -6.96
N PHE A 83 -10.66 11.39 -8.02
CA PHE A 83 -11.48 12.14 -8.98
C PHE A 83 -12.81 11.46 -9.26
N LYS A 84 -13.82 12.28 -9.60
CA LYS A 84 -15.09 11.80 -10.16
C LYS A 84 -14.84 11.32 -11.58
N CYS A 85 -15.59 10.32 -12.05
CA CYS A 85 -15.40 9.74 -13.38
C CYS A 85 -15.99 10.58 -14.54
N GLY A 86 -16.58 11.74 -14.26
CA GLY A 86 -17.14 12.66 -15.26
C GLY A 86 -18.49 12.28 -15.85
N ALA A 87 -19.01 11.08 -15.59
CA ALA A 87 -20.31 10.65 -16.09
C ALA A 87 -21.46 11.31 -15.32
N THR A 88 -22.41 11.90 -16.04
CA THR A 88 -23.54 12.68 -15.48
C THR A 88 -24.44 11.89 -14.54
N ARG A 89 -24.66 10.59 -14.82
CA ARG A 89 -25.55 9.70 -14.04
C ARG A 89 -24.79 8.69 -13.17
N CYS A 90 -23.54 8.98 -12.79
CA CYS A 90 -22.77 8.06 -11.95
C CYS A 90 -23.09 8.23 -10.46
N ILE A 91 -23.89 7.31 -9.91
CA ILE A 91 -24.26 7.31 -8.48
C ILE A 91 -23.05 7.36 -7.54
N THR A 92 -21.93 6.72 -7.90
CA THR A 92 -20.72 6.72 -7.06
C THR A 92 -20.10 8.11 -6.97
N CYS A 93 -20.18 8.90 -8.05
CA CYS A 93 -19.57 10.22 -8.11
C CYS A 93 -20.21 11.23 -7.16
N GLU A 94 -21.43 10.97 -6.70
CA GLU A 94 -22.10 11.77 -5.68
C GLU A 94 -21.31 11.73 -4.36
N PHE A 95 -20.89 10.54 -3.95
CA PHE A 95 -20.20 10.29 -2.67
C PHE A 95 -18.66 10.35 -2.77
N MET A 96 -18.11 10.53 -3.98
CA MET A 96 -16.67 10.65 -4.19
C MET A 96 -16.15 12.02 -3.75
N PHE A 97 -15.23 12.01 -2.79
CA PHE A 97 -14.57 13.22 -2.30
C PHE A 97 -13.28 13.45 -3.10
N LYS A 98 -13.25 14.57 -3.82
CA LYS A 98 -12.08 14.97 -4.60
C LYS A 98 -11.03 15.52 -3.66
N SER A 99 -9.84 14.92 -3.67
CA SER A 99 -8.72 15.36 -2.85
C SER A 99 -7.42 14.77 -3.36
N ASN A 100 -6.32 15.45 -3.06
CA ASN A 100 -4.95 14.97 -3.30
C ASN A 100 -4.34 14.36 -2.03
N GLU A 101 -5.10 14.35 -0.94
CA GLU A 101 -4.70 13.84 0.36
C GLU A 101 -5.89 13.25 1.12
N PHE A 102 -5.62 12.40 2.09
CA PHE A 102 -6.63 11.91 3.00
C PHE A 102 -6.09 11.91 4.43
N ILE A 103 -7.01 12.00 5.38
CA ILE A 103 -6.71 12.09 6.81
C ILE A 103 -7.27 10.85 7.50
N SER A 104 -6.45 10.21 8.34
CA SER A 104 -6.92 9.14 9.22
C SER A 104 -7.86 9.70 10.28
N GLY A 105 -9.04 9.09 10.42
CA GLY A 105 -10.02 9.45 11.43
C GLY A 105 -9.47 9.28 12.85
N ASN A 106 -8.63 8.28 13.05
CA ASN A 106 -8.12 7.87 14.36
C ASN A 106 -6.78 8.53 14.68
N THR A 107 -5.78 8.31 13.82
CA THR A 107 -4.42 8.84 14.06
C THR A 107 -4.26 10.32 13.75
N LYS A 108 -5.26 10.93 13.07
CA LYS A 108 -5.22 12.31 12.54
C LYS A 108 -4.05 12.60 11.59
N ARG A 109 -3.32 11.57 11.16
CA ARG A 109 -2.22 11.70 10.19
C ARG A 109 -2.77 11.95 8.80
N MET A 110 -2.10 12.84 8.08
CA MET A 110 -2.41 13.21 6.71
C MET A 110 -1.47 12.50 5.73
N PHE A 111 -2.04 11.96 4.66
CA PHE A 111 -1.33 11.19 3.65
C PHE A 111 -1.60 11.76 2.27
N LYS A 112 -0.53 12.06 1.52
CA LYS A 112 -0.64 12.51 0.12
C LYS A 112 -0.89 11.32 -0.80
N ILE A 113 -1.87 11.48 -1.67
CA ILE A 113 -2.21 10.54 -2.72
C ILE A 113 -1.23 10.76 -3.87
N LYS A 114 -0.49 9.71 -4.23
CA LYS A 114 0.62 9.79 -5.21
C LYS A 114 0.21 9.44 -6.64
N ASP A 115 -0.99 8.92 -6.81
CA ASP A 115 -1.48 8.38 -8.07
C ASP A 115 -2.87 8.92 -8.38
N PHE A 116 -3.29 8.81 -9.64
CA PHE A 116 -4.70 8.87 -10.00
C PHE A 116 -5.38 7.57 -9.56
N ILE A 117 -6.32 7.64 -8.61
CA ILE A 117 -6.77 6.44 -7.89
C ILE A 117 -7.96 5.70 -8.52
N ASN A 118 -7.89 4.35 -8.50
CA ASN A 118 -8.96 3.45 -8.91
C ASN A 118 -9.02 2.05 -8.21
N CYS A 119 -8.17 1.69 -7.24
CA CYS A 119 -8.10 0.32 -6.68
C CYS A 119 -8.26 0.19 -5.16
N ASN A 120 -7.50 0.93 -4.34
CA ASN A 120 -7.71 0.95 -2.88
C ASN A 120 -8.55 2.16 -2.49
N SER A 121 -9.52 1.95 -1.60
CA SER A 121 -10.45 3.00 -1.17
C SER A 121 -10.67 3.02 0.33
N ILE A 122 -10.86 4.22 0.85
CA ILE A 122 -11.37 4.47 2.19
C ILE A 122 -12.81 4.95 2.11
N LEU A 123 -13.67 4.34 2.92
CA LEU A 123 -15.04 4.76 3.12
C LEU A 123 -15.11 5.38 4.51
N THR A 124 -15.62 6.60 4.61
CA THR A 124 -15.75 7.33 5.88
C THR A 124 -17.22 7.63 6.11
N CYS A 125 -17.71 7.33 7.32
CA CYS A 125 -18.98 7.86 7.79
C CYS A 125 -18.75 9.27 8.33
N THR A 126 -19.35 10.30 7.72
CA THR A 126 -19.14 11.69 8.15
C THR A 126 -19.89 12.05 9.43
N LYS A 127 -20.86 11.22 9.87
CA LYS A 127 -21.59 11.41 11.13
C LYS A 127 -20.75 11.06 12.36
N CYS A 128 -20.05 9.92 12.33
CA CYS A 128 -19.24 9.42 13.45
C CYS A 128 -17.73 9.47 13.19
N ASN A 129 -17.30 9.85 11.98
CA ASN A 129 -15.90 9.88 11.52
C ASN A 129 -15.15 8.53 11.55
N ILE A 130 -15.87 7.42 11.65
CA ILE A 130 -15.31 6.07 11.59
C ILE A 130 -15.02 5.69 10.13
N GLN A 131 -13.90 5.00 9.91
CA GLN A 131 -13.38 4.65 8.59
C GLN A 131 -13.35 3.14 8.35
N TYR A 132 -13.51 2.75 7.08
CA TYR A 132 -13.32 1.41 6.54
C TYR A 132 -12.31 1.47 5.40
N VAL A 133 -11.36 0.54 5.36
CA VAL A 133 -10.44 0.34 4.23
C VAL A 133 -10.85 -0.92 3.48
N GLY A 134 -10.91 -0.83 2.16
CA GLY A 134 -11.15 -1.97 1.29
C GLY A 134 -10.29 -1.92 0.03
N CYS A 135 -9.96 -3.09 -0.52
CA CYS A 135 -9.36 -3.22 -1.84
C CYS A 135 -10.34 -3.74 -2.89
N THR A 136 -10.04 -3.47 -4.17
CA THR A 136 -10.72 -4.14 -5.27
C THR A 136 -9.80 -4.29 -6.49
N SER A 137 -9.85 -5.48 -7.11
CA SER A 137 -9.28 -5.74 -8.43
C SER A 137 -10.19 -5.27 -9.56
N ARG A 138 -11.48 -5.06 -9.27
CA ARG A 138 -12.49 -4.57 -10.21
C ARG A 138 -12.46 -3.04 -10.29
N LYS A 139 -13.22 -2.45 -11.23
CA LYS A 139 -13.36 -0.99 -11.29
C LYS A 139 -13.96 -0.48 -9.97
N LEU A 140 -13.32 0.49 -9.31
CA LEU A 140 -13.80 1.10 -8.05
C LEU A 140 -15.29 1.45 -8.08
N LYS A 141 -15.78 2.03 -9.18
CA LYS A 141 -17.19 2.38 -9.35
C LYS A 141 -18.16 1.22 -9.13
N CYS A 142 -17.78 0.00 -9.54
CA CYS A 142 -18.63 -1.18 -9.41
C CYS A 142 -18.70 -1.61 -7.95
N ARG A 143 -17.54 -1.72 -7.28
CA ARG A 143 -17.48 -2.07 -5.86
C ARG A 143 -18.21 -1.06 -4.98
N MET A 144 -18.07 0.23 -5.26
CA MET A 144 -18.74 1.27 -4.50
C MET A 144 -20.25 1.28 -4.72
N ARG A 145 -20.72 0.99 -5.95
CA ARG A 145 -22.14 0.81 -6.23
C ARG A 145 -22.75 -0.34 -5.42
N GLU A 146 -22.04 -1.46 -5.29
CA GLU A 146 -22.49 -2.57 -4.44
C GLU A 146 -22.68 -2.12 -2.99
N HIS A 147 -21.68 -1.43 -2.40
CA HIS A 147 -21.80 -0.89 -1.05
C HIS A 147 -22.97 0.09 -0.91
N ILE A 148 -23.13 1.03 -1.85
CA ILE A 148 -24.26 1.99 -1.85
C ILE A 148 -25.60 1.25 -1.87
N ASN A 149 -25.77 0.30 -2.77
CA ASN A 149 -27.01 -0.48 -2.88
C ASN A 149 -27.30 -1.24 -1.57
N GLN A 150 -26.29 -1.83 -0.94
CA GLN A 150 -26.43 -2.54 0.34
C GLN A 150 -26.78 -1.60 1.50
N ILE A 151 -26.27 -0.36 1.50
CA ILE A 151 -26.61 0.66 2.50
C ILE A 151 -28.07 1.07 2.34
N VAL A 152 -28.49 1.43 1.12
CA VAL A 152 -29.87 1.86 0.81
C VAL A 152 -30.88 0.75 1.11
N SER A 153 -30.54 -0.51 0.82
CA SER A 153 -31.40 -1.66 1.14
C SER A 153 -31.34 -2.08 2.61
N ARG A 154 -30.60 -1.36 3.46
CA ARG A 154 -30.37 -1.68 4.88
C ARG A 154 -29.91 -3.13 5.09
N SER A 155 -29.10 -3.65 4.17
CA SER A 155 -28.60 -5.02 4.24
C SER A 155 -27.53 -5.17 5.34
N PRO A 156 -27.60 -6.20 6.20
CA PRO A 156 -26.57 -6.47 7.20
C PRO A 156 -25.35 -7.22 6.65
N SER A 157 -25.28 -7.45 5.33
CA SER A 157 -24.29 -8.31 4.67
C SER A 157 -22.84 -7.83 4.79
N THR A 158 -22.59 -6.53 4.89
CA THR A 158 -21.24 -5.98 5.08
C THR A 158 -21.17 -5.11 6.33
N VAL A 159 -19.99 -5.00 6.93
CA VAL A 159 -19.77 -4.09 8.06
C VAL A 159 -20.12 -2.64 7.73
N VAL A 160 -19.84 -2.22 6.49
CA VAL A 160 -20.14 -0.89 5.98
C VAL A 160 -21.65 -0.67 5.90
N SER A 161 -22.38 -1.60 5.27
CA SER A 161 -23.84 -1.48 5.10
C SER A 161 -24.59 -1.63 6.41
N ARG A 162 -24.14 -2.50 7.30
CA ARG A 162 -24.68 -2.60 8.67
C ARG A 162 -24.50 -1.28 9.44
N HIS A 163 -23.30 -0.69 9.39
CA HIS A 163 -23.06 0.56 10.10
C HIS A 163 -23.84 1.73 9.50
N LEU A 164 -23.68 2.00 8.21
CA LEU A 164 -24.30 3.17 7.56
C LEU A 164 -25.82 2.96 7.37
N GLY A 165 -26.24 1.74 7.05
CA GLY A 165 -27.63 1.42 6.70
C GLY A 165 -28.54 1.16 7.90
N ILE A 166 -28.03 0.63 9.01
CA ILE A 166 -28.86 0.23 10.16
C ILE A 166 -28.50 1.02 11.41
N VAL A 167 -27.21 1.13 11.75
CA VAL A 167 -26.79 1.64 13.06
C VAL A 167 -26.68 3.17 13.10
N CYS A 168 -26.10 3.78 12.07
CA CYS A 168 -25.63 5.16 12.14
C CYS A 168 -26.50 6.14 11.34
N ASN A 169 -26.86 5.80 10.09
CA ASN A 169 -27.53 6.75 9.19
C ASN A 169 -28.88 6.27 8.65
N ASP A 170 -29.41 5.13 9.12
CA ASP A 170 -30.71 4.60 8.70
C ASP A 170 -30.90 4.52 7.16
N GLY A 171 -29.84 4.13 6.44
CA GLY A 171 -29.87 3.99 4.98
C GLY A 171 -29.50 5.25 4.22
N ASP A 172 -29.33 6.39 4.91
CA ASP A 172 -28.93 7.65 4.28
C ASP A 172 -27.45 7.61 3.85
N CYS A 173 -27.24 7.56 2.54
CA CYS A 173 -25.92 7.60 1.92
C CYS A 173 -25.29 9.00 1.90
N SER A 174 -26.01 10.07 2.24
CA SER A 174 -25.45 11.44 2.26
C SER A 174 -24.23 11.57 3.19
N ARG A 175 -24.15 10.69 4.19
CA ARG A 175 -23.06 10.61 5.16
C ARG A 175 -21.91 9.70 4.74
N LEU A 176 -22.00 9.03 3.58
CA LEU A 176 -20.92 8.24 3.01
C LEU A 176 -19.94 9.15 2.25
N ARG A 177 -18.66 9.04 2.58
CA ARG A 177 -17.58 9.67 1.83
C ARG A 177 -16.61 8.62 1.30
N ILE A 178 -16.37 8.62 0.00
CA ILE A 178 -15.48 7.68 -0.69
C ILE A 178 -14.23 8.43 -1.14
N GLN A 179 -13.05 7.89 -0.80
CA GLN A 179 -11.77 8.38 -1.29
C GLN A 179 -10.89 7.23 -1.75
N GLY A 180 -10.11 7.46 -2.79
CA GLY A 180 -9.06 6.56 -3.21
C GLY A 180 -7.77 6.79 -2.42
N ILE A 181 -7.09 5.72 -2.00
CA ILE A 181 -5.84 5.81 -1.23
C ILE A 181 -4.61 5.50 -2.09
N GLU A 182 -4.63 4.36 -2.78
CA GLU A 182 -3.47 3.86 -3.52
C GLU A 182 -3.91 3.11 -4.77
N LYS A 183 -3.16 3.28 -5.86
CA LYS A 183 -3.31 2.50 -7.07
C LYS A 183 -2.22 1.44 -7.13
N ILE A 184 -2.61 0.17 -7.18
CA ILE A 184 -1.67 -0.93 -7.35
C ILE A 184 -1.58 -1.28 -8.83
N THR A 185 -0.43 -1.02 -9.42
CA THR A 185 -0.14 -1.39 -10.81
C THR A 185 0.47 -2.80 -10.89
N PRO A 186 0.09 -3.59 -11.92
CA PRO A 186 0.76 -4.85 -12.21
C PRO A 186 2.27 -4.63 -12.44
N ILE A 187 3.08 -5.58 -11.97
CA ILE A 187 4.53 -5.57 -12.18
C ILE A 187 4.80 -6.14 -13.57
N ALA A 188 5.69 -5.52 -14.34
CA ALA A 188 5.96 -5.90 -15.73
C ALA A 188 6.49 -7.35 -15.90
N ARG A 189 7.20 -7.88 -14.90
CA ARG A 189 7.68 -9.29 -14.85
C ARG A 189 6.65 -10.29 -14.30
N GLY A 190 5.39 -9.89 -14.16
CA GLY A 190 4.39 -10.68 -13.47
C GLY A 190 4.54 -10.66 -11.95
N GLY A 191 3.72 -11.46 -11.28
CA GLY A 191 3.57 -11.49 -9.83
C GLY A 191 2.10 -11.49 -9.44
N ASP A 192 1.82 -11.96 -8.22
CA ASP A 192 0.45 -12.04 -7.73
C ASP A 192 -0.08 -10.65 -7.33
N LEU A 193 -0.88 -10.06 -8.23
CA LEU A 193 -1.54 -8.77 -8.02
C LEU A 193 -2.51 -8.83 -6.83
N ILE A 194 -3.18 -9.96 -6.62
CA ILE A 194 -4.15 -10.15 -5.54
C ILE A 194 -3.41 -10.14 -4.21
N GLN A 195 -2.34 -10.93 -4.07
CA GLN A 195 -1.52 -10.95 -2.87
C GLN A 195 -0.98 -9.55 -2.54
N ARG A 196 -0.58 -8.78 -3.55
CA ARG A 196 -0.12 -7.40 -3.37
C ARG A 196 -1.26 -6.47 -2.93
N LEU A 197 -2.45 -6.60 -3.50
CA LEU A 197 -3.64 -5.84 -3.08
C LEU A 197 -3.95 -6.11 -1.61
N LEU A 198 -4.01 -7.39 -1.21
CA LEU A 198 -4.28 -7.81 0.17
C LEU A 198 -3.21 -7.31 1.15
N TYR A 199 -1.93 -7.39 0.78
CA TYR A 199 -0.86 -6.86 1.61
C TYR A 199 -0.98 -5.34 1.82
N ARG A 200 -1.34 -4.59 0.75
CA ARG A 200 -1.50 -3.14 0.82
C ARG A 200 -2.77 -2.73 1.57
N GLU A 201 -3.85 -3.49 1.42
CA GLU A 201 -5.06 -3.35 2.23
C GLU A 201 -4.75 -3.50 3.71
N ALA A 202 -4.09 -4.60 4.11
CA ALA A 202 -3.68 -4.83 5.49
C ALA A 202 -2.81 -3.68 6.00
N TYR A 203 -1.80 -3.26 5.22
CA TYR A 203 -0.96 -2.11 5.55
C TYR A 203 -1.78 -0.86 5.88
N TRP A 204 -2.78 -0.52 5.06
CA TRP A 204 -3.63 0.64 5.29
C TRP A 204 -4.58 0.47 6.47
N ILE A 205 -5.15 -0.72 6.67
CA ILE A 205 -5.97 -1.02 7.86
C ILE A 205 -5.19 -0.76 9.14
N PHE A 206 -3.94 -1.24 9.21
CA PHE A 206 -3.07 -1.01 10.36
C PHE A 206 -2.65 0.46 10.48
N THR A 207 -2.24 1.08 9.37
CA THR A 207 -1.72 2.47 9.37
C THR A 207 -2.78 3.48 9.77
N LEU A 208 -4.04 3.22 9.43
CA LEU A 208 -5.17 4.13 9.69
C LEU A 208 -5.99 3.72 10.91
N GLU A 209 -5.63 2.61 11.56
CA GLU A 209 -6.31 2.02 12.71
C GLU A 209 -7.81 1.78 12.46
N THR A 210 -8.17 1.31 11.27
CA THR A 210 -9.60 1.14 10.90
C THR A 210 -10.21 -0.15 11.41
N ARG A 211 -9.59 -0.82 12.40
CA ARG A 211 -10.14 -2.01 13.03
C ARG A 211 -11.12 -1.65 14.13
N GLN A 212 -12.15 -2.47 14.30
CA GLN A 212 -13.04 -2.37 15.46
C GLN A 212 -12.23 -2.45 16.77
N PRO A 213 -12.58 -1.63 17.79
CA PRO A 213 -13.75 -0.74 17.84
C PRO A 213 -13.55 0.65 17.22
N LEU A 214 -12.32 1.05 16.90
CA LEU A 214 -12.01 2.41 16.42
C LEU A 214 -12.37 2.62 14.92
N GLY A 215 -12.54 1.54 14.18
CA GLY A 215 -12.91 1.53 12.76
C GLY A 215 -13.93 0.47 12.41
N LEU A 216 -14.21 0.30 11.12
CA LEU A 216 -15.22 -0.65 10.62
C LEU A 216 -14.67 -2.01 10.18
N ASN A 217 -13.37 -2.14 9.89
CA ASN A 217 -12.77 -3.42 9.55
C ASN A 217 -12.83 -4.36 10.76
N LEU A 218 -13.22 -5.62 10.57
CA LEU A 218 -13.24 -6.59 11.65
C LEU A 218 -11.80 -6.93 12.08
N CYS A 219 -11.65 -7.39 13.33
CA CYS A 219 -10.33 -7.77 13.87
C CYS A 219 -9.65 -8.88 13.03
N PHE A 220 -10.45 -9.71 12.35
CA PHE A 220 -10.01 -10.83 11.51
C PHE A 220 -10.09 -10.59 9.99
N ASP A 221 -10.40 -9.36 9.53
CA ASP A 221 -10.60 -9.04 8.10
C ASP A 221 -9.30 -8.98 7.27
N ILE A 222 -8.38 -9.93 7.44
CA ILE A 222 -7.44 -10.29 6.37
C ILE A 222 -8.11 -11.42 5.59
N SER A 223 -9.22 -11.11 4.92
CA SER A 223 -9.93 -12.08 4.10
C SER A 223 -9.14 -12.31 2.81
N CYS A 224 -8.30 -13.35 2.80
CA CYS A 224 -7.74 -13.93 1.59
C CYS A 224 -8.88 -14.60 0.81
N HIS A 225 -9.53 -13.87 -0.10
CA HIS A 225 -10.41 -14.50 -1.08
C HIS A 225 -9.52 -15.13 -2.16
N THR A 226 -9.49 -16.46 -2.14
CA THR A 226 -8.92 -17.33 -3.19
C THR A 226 -9.68 -17.22 -4.49
#